data_AF-A0A813ELK6-F1
#
_entry.id   AF-A0A813ELK6-F1
#
_cell.length_a   1.000
_cell.length_b   1.000
_cell.length_c   1.000
_cell.angle_alpha   90.00
_cell.angle_beta   90.00
_cell.angle_gamma   90.00
#
_symmetry.space_group_name_H-M   'P 1'
#
loop_
_entity.id
_entity.type
_entity.pdbx_description
1 polymer ?
#
loop_
_entity_poly.entity_id
_entity_poly.type
_entity_poly.pdbx_seq_one_letter_code
_entity_poly.pdbx_strand_id
1 'polypeptide(L)'
;FSSLGLQEDEEEAWQNCHSLKALIADPAVASLPAHMPAKPLREYEPHELQDSPESTEAVLGQLIRWEGLIGKTKKTASELLARPPPKFILDVTVAIKAATGFPPDLEDNWPEAREERLARFAYVSEAVSGALGVSIDFDAVDVLKGKEVQKTLLLLQLLALAAVRAPRPEGHQSSDFERAPGVARAIELPAMLDAMDRCIQAAKEQADAKRSAAEAAVSDGSRSLEEKIAVLERQLAEESRARHASEEELLKVERLLQETAASVKNVTQNGELAE
;
A
#
# COMPACT_ATOMS: atom_id res chain seq x y z
N PHE A 1 8.46 32.88 -6.17
CA PHE A 1 7.07 32.40 -6.34
C PHE A 1 6.85 30.93 -5.96
N SER A 2 7.86 30.20 -5.47
CA SER A 2 7.72 28.77 -5.11
C SER A 2 7.41 28.49 -3.63
N SER A 3 7.03 29.49 -2.84
CA SER A 3 6.86 29.35 -1.38
C SER A 3 5.43 29.06 -0.91
N LEU A 4 4.44 29.06 -1.83
CA LEU A 4 3.03 28.84 -1.49
C LEU A 4 2.61 27.36 -1.55
N GLY A 5 3.31 26.52 -2.31
CA GLY A 5 2.92 25.11 -2.49
C GLY A 5 3.24 24.20 -1.31
N LEU A 6 4.19 24.56 -0.43
CA LEU A 6 4.55 23.73 0.73
C LEU A 6 3.53 23.83 1.89
N GLN A 7 2.68 24.85 1.87
CA GLN A 7 1.77 25.12 2.99
C GLN A 7 0.45 24.34 2.87
N GLU A 8 0.02 24.03 1.65
CA GLU A 8 -1.19 23.23 1.38
C GLU A 8 -0.97 21.74 1.72
N ASP A 9 0.23 21.21 1.43
CA ASP A 9 0.58 19.81 1.73
C ASP A 9 0.64 19.52 3.24
N GLU A 10 1.08 20.47 4.06
CA GLU A 10 1.13 20.30 5.53
C GLU A 10 -0.28 20.31 6.16
N GLU A 11 -1.18 21.13 5.64
CA GLU A 11 -2.56 21.23 6.13
C GLU A 11 -3.35 19.96 5.80
N GLU A 12 -3.19 19.41 4.58
CA GLU A 12 -3.81 18.14 4.18
C GLU A 12 -3.29 16.96 5.02
N ALA A 13 -1.97 16.89 5.26
CA ALA A 13 -1.38 15.87 6.13
C ALA A 13 -1.90 15.95 7.57
N TRP A 14 -2.06 17.16 8.10
CA TRP A 14 -2.61 17.39 9.44
C TRP A 14 -4.08 16.97 9.54
N GLN A 15 -4.89 17.34 8.54
CA GLN A 15 -6.31 16.96 8.44
C GLN A 15 -6.49 15.44 8.40
N ASN A 16 -5.64 14.75 7.63
CA ASN A 16 -5.64 13.30 7.49
C ASN A 16 -5.24 12.62 8.81
N CYS A 17 -4.21 13.13 9.50
CA CYS A 17 -3.79 12.63 10.80
C CYS A 17 -4.88 12.82 11.87
N HIS A 18 -5.59 13.95 11.85
CA HIS A 18 -6.70 14.21 12.75
C HIS A 18 -7.89 13.28 12.47
N SER A 19 -8.18 13.01 11.20
CA SER A 19 -9.24 12.07 10.79
C SER A 19 -8.92 10.63 11.22
N LEU A 20 -7.68 10.18 11.07
CA LEU A 20 -7.24 8.87 11.55
C LEU A 20 -7.31 8.76 13.08
N LYS A 21 -6.91 9.81 13.81
CA LYS A 21 -7.04 9.84 15.28
C LYS A 21 -8.50 9.81 15.74
N ALA A 22 -9.40 10.49 15.02
CA ALA A 22 -10.83 10.44 15.30
C ALA A 22 -11.41 9.03 15.07
N LEU A 23 -11.00 8.34 14.00
CA LEU A 23 -11.38 6.96 13.71
C LEU A 23 -10.89 5.97 14.79
N ILE A 24 -9.70 6.20 15.34
CA ILE A 24 -9.13 5.36 16.41
C ILE A 24 -9.81 5.66 17.77
N ALA A 25 -10.19 6.92 18.02
CA ALA A 25 -10.78 7.34 19.29
C ALA A 25 -12.21 6.81 19.49
N ASP A 26 -12.94 6.54 18.40
CA ASP A 26 -14.27 5.93 18.46
C ASP A 26 -14.24 4.46 17.98
N PRO A 27 -14.15 3.49 18.91
CA PRO A 27 -14.14 2.07 18.56
C PRO A 27 -15.44 1.61 17.86
N ALA A 28 -16.54 2.39 17.92
CA ALA A 28 -17.74 2.11 17.16
C ALA A 28 -17.58 2.45 15.67
N VAL A 29 -16.77 3.44 15.31
CA VAL A 29 -16.46 3.76 13.91
C VAL A 29 -15.41 2.81 13.33
N ALA A 30 -14.55 2.25 14.19
CA ALA A 30 -13.67 1.14 13.84
C ALA A 30 -14.38 -0.22 13.81
N SER A 31 -15.66 -0.30 14.22
CA SER A 31 -16.43 -1.52 14.07
C SER A 31 -16.64 -1.79 12.58
N LEU A 32 -16.05 -2.88 12.10
CA LEU A 32 -16.28 -3.34 10.74
C LEU A 32 -17.80 -3.44 10.54
N PRO A 33 -18.32 -3.09 9.34
CA PRO A 33 -19.73 -3.25 9.05
C PRO A 33 -20.20 -4.64 9.49
N ALA A 34 -21.43 -4.79 9.98
CA ALA A 34 -21.92 -6.09 10.50
C ALA A 34 -21.77 -7.27 9.50
N HIS A 35 -21.60 -6.95 8.21
CA HIS A 35 -21.38 -7.91 7.13
C HIS A 35 -19.92 -8.18 6.78
N MET A 36 -18.95 -7.46 7.35
CA MET A 36 -17.53 -7.72 7.12
C MET A 36 -17.04 -8.88 7.98
N PRO A 37 -16.07 -9.67 7.48
CA PRO A 37 -15.63 -10.85 8.19
C PRO A 37 -14.84 -10.45 9.44
N ALA A 38 -15.33 -10.84 10.62
CA ALA A 38 -14.73 -10.50 11.90
C ALA A 38 -13.39 -11.22 12.16
N LYS A 39 -13.14 -12.32 11.44
CA LYS A 39 -11.94 -13.16 11.59
C LYS A 39 -11.49 -13.68 10.21
N PRO A 40 -10.25 -14.18 10.05
CA PRO A 40 -9.82 -14.77 8.78
C PRO A 40 -10.59 -16.05 8.47
N LEU A 41 -10.82 -16.32 7.17
CA LEU A 41 -11.66 -17.43 6.70
C LEU A 41 -11.35 -18.80 7.33
N ARG A 42 -10.07 -19.09 7.60
CA ARG A 42 -9.62 -20.35 8.23
C ARG A 42 -10.20 -20.59 9.63
N GLU A 43 -10.57 -19.53 10.35
CA GLU A 43 -11.08 -19.58 11.73
C GLU A 43 -12.61 -19.70 11.80
N TYR A 44 -13.30 -19.65 10.66
CA TYR A 44 -14.75 -19.88 10.60
C TYR A 44 -15.06 -21.37 10.73
N GLU A 45 -16.10 -21.66 11.49
CA GLU A 45 -16.75 -22.97 11.52
C GLU A 45 -17.97 -22.99 10.60
N PRO A 46 -18.34 -24.15 10.03
CA PRO A 46 -19.46 -24.26 9.09
C PRO A 46 -20.80 -23.68 9.58
N HIS A 47 -21.05 -23.71 10.90
CA HIS A 47 -22.29 -23.23 11.51
C HIS A 47 -22.30 -21.72 11.80
N GLU A 48 -21.17 -21.03 11.67
CA GLU A 48 -21.06 -19.58 11.85
C GLU A 48 -21.37 -18.82 10.55
N LEU A 49 -21.42 -19.52 9.42
CA LEU A 49 -21.72 -18.95 8.12
C LEU A 49 -23.21 -18.59 8.03
N GLN A 50 -23.50 -17.39 7.50
CA GLN A 50 -24.86 -16.87 7.37
C GLN A 50 -25.28 -16.90 5.91
N ASP A 51 -26.47 -17.37 5.61
CA ASP A 51 -27.02 -17.52 4.26
C ASP A 51 -27.48 -16.20 3.60
N SER A 52 -26.83 -15.07 3.88
CA SER A 52 -27.14 -13.76 3.28
C SER A 52 -26.22 -13.40 2.10
N PRO A 53 -26.71 -12.61 1.12
CA PRO A 53 -25.88 -12.12 0.02
C PRO A 53 -24.64 -11.35 0.48
N GLU A 54 -24.80 -10.49 1.50
CA GLU A 54 -23.73 -9.64 2.03
C GLU A 54 -22.65 -10.45 2.74
N SER A 55 -23.05 -11.44 3.56
CA SER A 55 -22.10 -12.37 4.20
C SER A 55 -21.38 -13.20 3.14
N THR A 56 -22.09 -13.68 2.12
CA THR A 56 -21.50 -14.43 1.02
C THR A 56 -20.48 -13.60 0.26
N GLU A 57 -20.80 -12.34 -0.05
CA GLU A 57 -19.89 -11.42 -0.71
C GLU A 57 -18.62 -11.18 0.11
N ALA A 58 -18.77 -10.95 1.40
CA ALA A 58 -17.67 -10.69 2.32
C ALA A 58 -16.74 -11.91 2.50
N VAL A 59 -17.31 -13.12 2.63
CA VAL A 59 -16.56 -14.37 2.74
C VAL A 59 -15.79 -14.67 1.45
N LEU A 60 -16.46 -14.56 0.30
CA LEU A 60 -15.83 -14.81 -1.00
C LEU A 60 -14.76 -13.77 -1.34
N GLY A 61 -14.97 -12.51 -0.97
CA GLY A 61 -14.01 -11.42 -1.17
C GLY A 61 -12.67 -11.63 -0.47
N GLN A 62 -12.58 -12.53 0.52
CA GLN A 62 -11.30 -12.93 1.12
C GLN A 62 -10.44 -13.81 0.20
N LEU A 63 -11.04 -14.48 -0.79
CA LEU A 63 -10.34 -15.39 -1.70
C LEU A 63 -10.25 -14.89 -3.14
N ILE A 64 -11.30 -14.25 -3.64
CA ILE A 64 -11.42 -13.89 -5.05
C ILE A 64 -11.65 -12.39 -5.23
N ARG A 65 -11.29 -11.89 -6.41
CA ARG A 65 -11.52 -10.51 -6.84
C ARG A 65 -12.79 -10.42 -7.68
N TRP A 66 -13.67 -9.49 -7.32
CA TRP A 66 -14.98 -9.34 -7.96
C TRP A 66 -14.92 -8.69 -9.35
N GLU A 67 -13.90 -7.89 -9.64
CA GLU A 67 -13.79 -7.09 -10.86
C GLU A 67 -13.81 -7.96 -12.13
N GLY A 68 -13.20 -9.16 -12.06
CA GLY A 68 -13.18 -10.12 -13.17
C GLY A 68 -14.51 -10.85 -13.41
N LEU A 69 -15.36 -10.96 -12.38
CA LEU A 69 -16.63 -11.67 -12.43
C LEU A 69 -17.79 -10.76 -12.84
N ILE A 70 -17.73 -9.49 -12.42
CA ILE A 70 -18.84 -8.55 -12.55
C ILE A 70 -18.68 -7.63 -13.76
N GLY A 71 -17.47 -7.45 -14.30
CA GLY A 71 -17.13 -6.38 -15.25
C GLY A 71 -17.95 -6.27 -16.53
N LYS A 72 -18.77 -7.26 -16.89
CA LYS A 72 -19.70 -7.19 -18.04
C LYS A 72 -21.12 -6.75 -17.66
N THR A 73 -21.43 -6.71 -16.36
CA THR A 73 -22.77 -6.41 -15.84
C THR A 73 -22.75 -5.07 -15.10
N LYS A 74 -23.87 -4.36 -15.11
CA LYS A 74 -24.06 -3.13 -14.31
C LYS A 74 -24.39 -3.41 -12.84
N LYS A 75 -24.47 -4.70 -12.46
CA LYS A 75 -24.95 -5.12 -11.14
C LYS A 75 -23.79 -5.26 -10.17
N THR A 76 -24.04 -5.06 -8.88
CA THR A 76 -23.06 -5.36 -7.82
C THR A 76 -23.00 -6.86 -7.52
N ALA A 77 -22.02 -7.29 -6.72
CA ALA A 77 -21.89 -8.71 -6.33
C ALA A 77 -23.10 -9.14 -5.48
N SER A 78 -23.44 -8.36 -4.45
CA SER A 78 -24.65 -8.54 -3.64
C SER A 78 -25.92 -8.63 -4.49
N GLU A 79 -26.09 -7.78 -5.52
CA GLU A 79 -27.26 -7.84 -6.40
C GLU A 79 -27.34 -9.14 -7.22
N LEU A 80 -26.20 -9.70 -7.62
CA LEU A 80 -26.14 -11.01 -8.28
C LEU A 80 -26.39 -12.14 -7.27
N LEU A 81 -25.84 -12.04 -6.06
CA LEU A 81 -26.00 -13.04 -4.99
C LEU A 81 -27.42 -13.06 -4.41
N ALA A 82 -28.19 -11.97 -4.49
CA ALA A 82 -29.60 -11.95 -4.12
C ALA A 82 -30.44 -12.94 -4.96
N ARG A 83 -30.02 -13.22 -6.20
CA ARG A 83 -30.62 -14.25 -7.06
C ARG A 83 -29.58 -14.80 -8.04
N PRO A 84 -28.69 -15.69 -7.57
CA PRO A 84 -27.48 -16.04 -8.30
C PRO A 84 -27.82 -16.82 -9.57
N PRO A 85 -27.52 -16.27 -10.77
CA PRO A 85 -27.70 -17.02 -12.00
C PRO A 85 -26.80 -18.26 -11.99
N PRO A 86 -27.25 -19.42 -12.52
CA PRO A 86 -26.42 -20.63 -12.54
C PRO A 86 -25.02 -20.42 -13.13
N LYS A 87 -24.92 -19.59 -14.17
CA LYS A 87 -23.64 -19.20 -14.78
C LYS A 87 -22.71 -18.49 -13.80
N PHE A 88 -23.26 -17.52 -13.06
CA PHE A 88 -22.49 -16.77 -12.09
C PHE A 88 -21.95 -17.66 -10.95
N ILE A 89 -22.74 -18.64 -10.48
CA ILE A 89 -22.30 -19.60 -9.45
C ILE A 89 -21.08 -20.40 -9.92
N LEU A 90 -21.10 -20.87 -11.18
CA LEU A 90 -19.93 -21.57 -11.74
C LEU A 90 -18.75 -20.63 -11.99
N ASP A 91 -18.98 -19.42 -12.48
CA ASP A 91 -17.90 -18.44 -12.67
C ASP A 91 -17.21 -18.13 -11.31
N VAL A 92 -17.96 -18.01 -10.21
CA VAL A 92 -17.44 -17.90 -8.83
C VAL A 92 -16.64 -19.15 -8.42
N THR A 93 -17.16 -20.34 -8.71
CA THR A 93 -16.49 -21.61 -8.38
C THR A 93 -15.15 -21.74 -9.12
N VAL A 94 -15.11 -21.36 -10.41
CA VAL A 94 -13.89 -21.34 -11.23
C VAL A 94 -12.90 -20.30 -10.71
N ALA A 95 -13.38 -19.13 -10.27
CA ALA A 95 -12.51 -18.13 -9.64
C ALA A 95 -11.89 -18.65 -8.33
N ILE A 96 -12.64 -19.37 -7.50
CA ILE A 96 -12.11 -20.00 -6.29
C ILE A 96 -11.08 -21.08 -6.66
N LYS A 97 -11.37 -21.92 -7.66
CA LYS A 97 -10.40 -22.90 -8.16
C LYS A 97 -9.12 -22.23 -8.65
N ALA A 98 -9.21 -21.16 -9.43
CA ALA A 98 -8.04 -20.44 -9.90
C ALA A 98 -7.21 -19.85 -8.74
N ALA A 99 -7.87 -19.39 -7.67
CA ALA A 99 -7.21 -18.82 -6.50
C ALA A 99 -6.60 -19.87 -5.56
N THR A 100 -7.19 -21.07 -5.47
CA THR A 100 -6.89 -22.03 -4.39
C THR A 100 -6.47 -23.42 -4.87
N GLY A 101 -6.80 -23.79 -6.11
CA GLY A 101 -6.71 -25.15 -6.64
C GLY A 101 -7.88 -26.06 -6.25
N PHE A 102 -8.90 -25.55 -5.55
CA PHE A 102 -10.05 -26.32 -5.10
C PHE A 102 -11.37 -25.80 -5.72
N PRO A 103 -12.31 -26.68 -6.12
CA PRO A 103 -12.21 -28.14 -6.12
C PRO A 103 -11.26 -28.63 -7.23
N PRO A 104 -10.59 -29.77 -7.04
CA PRO A 104 -9.72 -30.35 -8.07
C PRO A 104 -10.54 -30.71 -9.31
N ASP A 105 -9.90 -30.82 -10.47
CA ASP A 105 -10.49 -31.38 -11.70
C ASP A 105 -11.78 -30.72 -12.24
N LEU A 106 -12.23 -29.60 -11.66
CA LEU A 106 -13.39 -28.86 -12.16
C LEU A 106 -13.02 -28.16 -13.47
N GLU A 107 -13.72 -28.42 -14.57
CA GLU A 107 -13.44 -27.74 -15.83
C GLU A 107 -13.87 -26.26 -15.79
N ASP A 108 -13.12 -25.40 -16.48
CA ASP A 108 -13.34 -23.94 -16.48
C ASP A 108 -14.47 -23.50 -17.42
N ASN A 109 -14.84 -24.34 -18.40
CA ASN A 109 -15.83 -24.00 -19.43
C ASN A 109 -17.27 -24.21 -18.95
N TRP A 110 -18.19 -23.32 -19.32
CA TRP A 110 -19.61 -23.49 -19.01
C TRP A 110 -20.22 -24.68 -19.79
N PRO A 111 -20.85 -25.67 -19.13
CA PRO A 111 -21.45 -26.80 -19.83
C PRO A 111 -22.76 -26.40 -20.54
N GLU A 112 -22.93 -26.81 -21.80
CA GLU A 112 -24.14 -26.52 -22.57
C GLU A 112 -25.30 -27.44 -22.17
N ALA A 113 -25.01 -28.73 -22.01
CA ALA A 113 -26.00 -29.73 -21.60
C ALA A 113 -26.50 -29.46 -20.17
N ARG A 114 -27.77 -29.77 -19.92
CA ARG A 114 -28.38 -29.57 -18.61
C ARG A 114 -27.84 -30.58 -17.60
N GLU A 115 -27.65 -31.81 -18.05
CA GLU A 115 -27.18 -32.96 -17.28
C GLU A 115 -25.75 -32.73 -16.79
N GLU A 116 -24.87 -32.18 -17.64
CA GLU A 116 -23.51 -31.80 -17.27
C GLU A 116 -23.49 -30.68 -16.22
N ARG A 117 -24.39 -29.71 -16.32
CA ARG A 117 -24.54 -28.65 -15.30
C ARG A 117 -24.97 -29.23 -13.96
N LEU A 118 -25.93 -30.14 -13.95
CA LEU A 118 -26.37 -30.85 -12.74
C LEU A 118 -25.22 -31.64 -12.12
N ALA A 119 -24.50 -32.43 -12.93
CA ALA A 119 -23.35 -33.20 -12.49
C ALA A 119 -22.26 -32.28 -11.90
N ARG A 120 -22.03 -31.11 -12.49
CA ARG A 120 -21.04 -30.16 -11.98
C ARG A 120 -21.42 -29.55 -10.63
N PHE A 121 -22.68 -29.15 -10.44
CA PHE A 121 -23.13 -28.67 -9.13
C PHE A 121 -23.10 -29.77 -8.06
N ALA A 122 -23.50 -30.99 -8.42
CA ALA A 122 -23.41 -32.14 -7.53
C ALA A 122 -21.95 -32.41 -7.12
N TYR A 123 -21.03 -32.42 -8.09
CA TYR A 123 -19.59 -32.57 -7.84
C TYR A 123 -19.06 -31.52 -6.86
N VAL A 124 -19.41 -30.24 -7.06
CA VAL A 124 -19.01 -29.16 -6.13
C VAL A 124 -19.54 -29.43 -4.72
N SER A 125 -20.81 -29.80 -4.56
CA SER A 125 -21.37 -30.11 -3.24
C SER A 125 -20.70 -31.32 -2.58
N GLU A 126 -20.36 -32.37 -3.34
CA GLU A 126 -19.67 -33.56 -2.85
C GLU A 126 -18.23 -33.23 -2.43
N ALA A 127 -17.51 -32.44 -3.22
CA ALA A 127 -16.16 -32.00 -2.91
C ALA A 127 -16.12 -31.18 -1.61
N VAL A 128 -17.06 -30.24 -1.44
CA VAL A 128 -17.17 -29.43 -0.21
C VAL A 128 -17.53 -30.33 0.98
N SER A 129 -18.49 -31.25 0.82
CA SER A 129 -18.90 -32.19 1.87
C SER A 129 -17.74 -33.09 2.30
N GLY A 130 -16.96 -33.61 1.34
CA GLY A 130 -15.79 -34.44 1.60
C GLY A 130 -14.64 -33.68 2.27
N ALA A 131 -14.40 -32.43 1.89
CA ALA A 131 -13.34 -31.59 2.46
C ALA A 131 -13.64 -31.14 3.90
N LEU A 132 -14.91 -30.84 4.21
CA LEU A 132 -15.32 -30.36 5.53
C LEU A 132 -15.83 -31.46 6.47
N GLY A 133 -16.19 -32.64 5.94
CA GLY A 133 -16.83 -33.71 6.71
C GLY A 133 -18.25 -33.34 7.18
N VAL A 134 -18.93 -32.44 6.46
CA VAL A 134 -20.28 -31.96 6.79
C VAL A 134 -21.26 -32.38 5.69
N SER A 135 -22.45 -32.82 6.08
CA SER A 135 -23.54 -33.09 5.13
C SER A 135 -24.21 -31.78 4.72
N ILE A 136 -24.27 -31.53 3.41
CA ILE A 136 -24.89 -30.33 2.85
C ILE A 136 -26.24 -30.72 2.27
N ASP A 137 -27.32 -30.13 2.78
CA ASP A 137 -28.65 -30.19 2.15
C ASP A 137 -28.62 -29.28 0.91
N PHE A 138 -28.40 -29.87 -0.27
CA PHE A 138 -28.27 -29.15 -1.53
C PHE A 138 -28.84 -29.99 -2.68
N ASP A 139 -29.70 -29.38 -3.50
CA ASP A 139 -30.24 -29.98 -4.73
C ASP A 139 -29.86 -29.15 -5.96
N ALA A 140 -29.00 -29.72 -6.80
CA ALA A 140 -28.56 -29.12 -8.06
C ALA A 140 -29.72 -28.77 -9.01
N VAL A 141 -30.82 -29.53 -8.96
CA VAL A 141 -32.00 -29.31 -9.80
C VAL A 141 -32.71 -28.02 -9.43
N ASP A 142 -32.80 -27.72 -8.14
CA ASP A 142 -33.47 -26.52 -7.64
C ASP A 142 -32.59 -25.29 -7.81
N VAL A 143 -31.27 -25.42 -7.64
CA VAL A 143 -30.31 -24.34 -7.95
C VAL A 143 -30.36 -23.94 -9.42
N LEU A 144 -30.42 -24.91 -10.34
CA LEU A 144 -30.57 -24.61 -11.78
C LEU A 144 -31.87 -23.86 -12.10
N LYS A 145 -32.92 -24.06 -11.30
CA LYS A 145 -34.19 -23.33 -11.43
C LYS A 145 -34.17 -21.97 -10.71
N GLY A 146 -33.08 -21.62 -10.03
CA GLY A 146 -32.97 -20.42 -9.19
C GLY A 146 -33.86 -20.48 -7.96
N LYS A 147 -34.14 -21.69 -7.46
CA LYS A 147 -34.76 -21.93 -6.15
C LYS A 147 -33.68 -22.12 -5.10
N GLU A 148 -34.07 -22.20 -3.82
CA GLU A 148 -33.15 -22.50 -2.70
C GLU A 148 -31.92 -21.55 -2.67
N VAL A 149 -32.17 -20.24 -2.86
CA VAL A 149 -31.11 -19.22 -2.90
C VAL A 149 -30.22 -19.31 -1.66
N GLN A 150 -30.82 -19.44 -0.47
CA GLN A 150 -30.10 -19.52 0.79
C GLN A 150 -29.15 -20.72 0.87
N LYS A 151 -29.59 -21.91 0.45
CA LYS A 151 -28.74 -23.10 0.39
C LYS A 151 -27.60 -22.93 -0.61
N THR A 152 -27.86 -22.24 -1.72
CA THR A 152 -26.85 -21.92 -2.74
C THR A 152 -25.79 -20.97 -2.19
N LEU A 153 -26.20 -19.93 -1.47
CA LEU A 153 -25.30 -18.98 -0.81
C LEU A 153 -24.45 -19.65 0.26
N LEU A 154 -25.07 -20.52 1.07
CA LEU A 154 -24.36 -21.30 2.07
C LEU A 154 -23.33 -22.24 1.41
N LEU A 155 -23.68 -22.92 0.31
CA LEU A 155 -22.74 -23.76 -0.43
C LEU A 155 -21.53 -22.94 -0.92
N LEU A 156 -21.73 -21.73 -1.44
CA LEU A 156 -20.63 -20.88 -1.90
C LEU A 156 -19.69 -20.46 -0.77
N GLN A 157 -20.22 -20.18 0.42
CA GLN A 157 -19.41 -19.87 1.59
C GLN A 157 -18.66 -21.11 2.12
N LEU A 158 -19.33 -22.26 2.18
CA LEU A 158 -18.69 -23.53 2.54
C LEU A 158 -17.62 -23.92 1.53
N LEU A 159 -17.82 -23.63 0.25
CA LEU A 159 -16.83 -23.82 -0.80
C LEU A 159 -15.57 -22.99 -0.54
N ALA A 160 -15.73 -21.71 -0.19
CA ALA A 160 -14.62 -20.86 0.19
C ALA A 160 -13.88 -21.41 1.42
N LEU A 161 -14.62 -21.83 2.45
CA LEU A 161 -14.04 -22.42 3.66
C LEU A 161 -13.29 -23.73 3.37
N ALA A 162 -13.89 -24.61 2.56
CA ALA A 162 -13.29 -25.86 2.11
C ALA A 162 -11.99 -25.62 1.32
N ALA A 163 -11.99 -24.62 0.44
CA ALA A 163 -10.83 -24.26 -0.36
C ALA A 163 -9.62 -23.80 0.48
N VAL A 164 -9.86 -23.16 1.63
CA VAL A 164 -8.81 -22.76 2.57
C VAL A 164 -8.29 -23.94 3.41
N ARG A 165 -9.17 -24.89 3.73
CA ARG A 165 -8.83 -26.07 4.56
C ARG A 165 -8.27 -27.23 3.74
N ALA A 166 -8.56 -27.29 2.45
CA ALA A 166 -8.11 -28.35 1.57
C ALA A 166 -6.57 -28.35 1.46
N PRO A 167 -5.92 -29.53 1.56
CA PRO A 167 -4.49 -29.64 1.33
C PRO A 167 -4.20 -29.25 -0.13
N ARG A 168 -3.22 -28.36 -0.32
CA ARG A 168 -2.82 -27.97 -1.67
C ARG A 168 -2.17 -29.16 -2.37
N PRO A 169 -2.52 -29.44 -3.63
CA PRO A 169 -1.82 -30.44 -4.40
C PRO A 169 -0.36 -30.02 -4.56
N GLU A 170 0.58 -30.79 -4.02
CA GLU A 170 2.02 -30.48 -3.94
C GLU A 170 2.74 -30.35 -5.31
N GLY A 171 2.00 -30.39 -6.43
CA GLY A 171 2.54 -30.31 -7.79
C GLY A 171 2.08 -29.11 -8.62
N HIS A 172 1.15 -28.29 -8.14
CA HIS A 172 0.76 -27.06 -8.85
C HIS A 172 1.75 -25.92 -8.51
N GLN A 173 2.92 -25.95 -9.15
CA GLN A 173 3.71 -24.73 -9.32
C GLN A 173 2.81 -23.75 -10.04
N SER A 174 2.31 -22.74 -9.34
CA SER A 174 1.48 -21.69 -9.92
C SER A 174 2.23 -21.14 -11.13
N SER A 175 1.81 -21.54 -12.34
CA SER A 175 2.34 -21.00 -13.57
C SER A 175 2.30 -19.49 -13.45
N ASP A 176 3.44 -18.86 -13.68
CA ASP A 176 3.65 -17.42 -13.74
C ASP A 176 2.65 -16.80 -14.73
N PHE A 177 1.42 -16.56 -14.28
CA PHE A 177 0.59 -15.52 -14.84
C PHE A 177 1.38 -14.24 -14.60
N GLU A 178 1.89 -13.64 -15.68
CA GLU A 178 2.62 -12.37 -15.73
C GLU A 178 2.06 -11.41 -14.70
N ARG A 179 2.75 -11.40 -13.56
CA ARG A 179 2.33 -10.73 -12.36
C ARG A 179 2.84 -9.31 -12.50
N ALA A 180 1.92 -8.36 -12.64
CA ALA A 180 2.28 -6.96 -12.54
C ALA A 180 3.13 -6.76 -11.27
N PRO A 181 4.38 -6.29 -11.39
CA PRO A 181 5.26 -6.11 -10.24
C PRO A 181 4.60 -5.09 -9.30
N GLY A 182 4.28 -5.51 -8.07
CA GLY A 182 3.77 -4.60 -7.04
C GLY A 182 2.57 -5.08 -6.21
N VAL A 183 1.97 -6.25 -6.49
CA VAL A 183 0.82 -6.75 -5.70
C VAL A 183 1.22 -7.97 -4.87
N ALA A 184 1.52 -7.73 -3.59
CA ALA A 184 1.73 -8.78 -2.57
C ALA A 184 0.48 -9.66 -2.49
N ARG A 185 0.64 -10.98 -2.36
CA ARG A 185 -0.49 -11.91 -2.21
C ARG A 185 -1.17 -11.65 -0.86
N ALA A 186 -2.49 -11.82 -0.77
CA ALA A 186 -3.24 -11.72 0.50
C ALA A 186 -2.70 -12.67 1.60
N ILE A 187 -2.04 -13.77 1.21
CA ILE A 187 -1.39 -14.71 2.14
C ILE A 187 -0.06 -14.16 2.68
N GLU A 188 0.60 -13.27 1.95
CA GLU A 188 1.81 -12.56 2.39
C GLU A 188 1.45 -11.34 3.24
N LEU A 189 0.17 -10.95 3.30
CA LEU A 189 -0.29 -9.80 4.07
C LEU A 189 0.08 -9.90 5.56
N PRO A 190 -0.11 -11.03 6.28
CA PRO A 190 0.33 -11.12 7.67
C PRO A 190 1.85 -10.97 7.82
N ALA A 191 2.63 -11.59 6.94
CA ALA A 191 4.09 -11.49 6.99
C ALA A 191 4.60 -10.08 6.63
N MET A 192 3.90 -9.41 5.71
CA MET A 192 4.18 -8.04 5.30
C MET A 192 3.76 -7.04 6.38
N LEU A 193 2.62 -7.23 7.04
CA LEU A 193 2.19 -6.43 8.19
C LEU A 193 3.17 -6.60 9.36
N ASP A 194 3.61 -7.82 9.67
CA ASP A 194 4.66 -8.07 10.65
C ASP A 194 6.00 -7.41 10.27
N ALA A 195 6.32 -7.36 8.97
CA ALA A 195 7.50 -6.63 8.50
C ALA A 195 7.34 -5.12 8.62
N MET A 196 6.16 -4.58 8.31
CA MET A 196 5.83 -3.15 8.47
C MET A 196 5.85 -2.74 9.94
N ASP A 197 5.27 -3.54 10.84
CA ASP A 197 5.29 -3.28 12.28
C ASP A 197 6.70 -3.24 12.84
N ARG A 198 7.57 -4.17 12.41
CA ARG A 198 9.00 -4.15 12.78
C ARG A 198 9.72 -2.90 12.25
N CYS A 199 9.44 -2.49 11.02
CA CYS A 199 10.00 -1.26 10.45
C CYS A 199 9.52 -0.01 11.20
N ILE A 200 8.24 0.06 11.56
CA ILE A 200 7.65 1.17 12.32
C ILE A 200 8.25 1.23 13.73
N GLN A 201 8.37 0.08 14.41
CA GLN A 201 8.99 -0.01 15.73
C GLN A 201 10.46 0.41 15.71
N ALA A 202 11.24 -0.08 14.74
CA ALA A 202 12.65 0.32 14.59
C ALA A 202 12.80 1.83 14.29
N ALA A 203 11.93 2.39 13.44
CA ALA A 203 11.93 3.82 13.15
C ALA A 203 11.58 4.66 14.40
N LYS A 204 10.62 4.19 15.22
CA LYS A 204 10.26 4.83 16.49
C LYS A 204 11.42 4.80 17.48
N GLU A 205 12.06 3.65 17.67
CA GLU A 205 13.22 3.52 18.56
C GLU A 205 14.38 4.43 18.11
N GLN A 206 14.61 4.55 16.81
CA GLN A 206 15.62 5.46 16.27
C GLN A 206 15.28 6.94 16.54
N ALA A 207 14.00 7.32 16.44
CA ALA A 207 13.56 8.67 16.75
C ALA A 207 13.71 8.99 18.25
N ASP A 208 13.33 8.06 19.12
CA ASP A 208 13.46 8.21 20.58
C ASP A 208 14.94 8.27 21.01
N ALA A 209 15.81 7.47 20.39
CA ALA A 209 17.25 7.53 20.61
C ALA A 209 17.86 8.87 20.18
N LYS A 210 17.44 9.41 19.02
CA LYS A 210 17.87 10.75 18.57
C LYS A 210 17.40 11.85 19.50
N ARG A 211 16.16 11.77 20.00
CA ARG A 211 15.61 12.74 20.94
C ARG A 211 16.38 12.73 22.26
N SER A 212 16.64 11.54 22.79
CA SER A 212 17.44 11.35 24.02
C SER A 212 18.88 11.86 23.85
N ALA A 213 19.50 11.61 22.69
CA ALA A 213 20.83 12.12 22.38
C ALA A 213 20.85 13.65 22.23
N ALA A 214 19.81 14.24 21.63
CA ALA A 214 19.68 15.69 21.53
C ALA A 214 19.47 16.34 22.91
N GLU A 215 18.64 15.74 23.78
CA GLU A 215 18.44 16.22 25.15
C GLU A 215 19.74 16.14 25.97
N ALA A 216 20.51 15.06 25.83
CA ALA A 216 21.84 14.94 26.44
C ALA A 216 22.83 16.00 25.90
N ALA A 217 22.82 16.25 24.58
CA ALA A 217 23.67 17.26 23.95
C ALA A 217 23.29 18.70 24.33
N VAL A 218 22.02 18.99 24.60
CA VAL A 218 21.57 20.32 25.08
C VAL A 218 22.01 20.55 26.52
N SER A 219 22.04 19.50 27.35
CA SER A 219 22.51 19.58 28.73
C SER A 219 24.02 19.79 28.86
N ASP A 220 24.81 19.40 27.85
CA ASP A 220 26.28 19.55 27.83
C ASP A 220 26.77 20.68 26.89
N GLY A 221 25.92 21.12 25.95
CA GLY A 221 26.26 22.00 24.84
C GLY A 221 26.08 23.51 25.07
N SER A 222 25.50 23.95 26.18
CA SER A 222 25.29 25.38 26.44
C SER A 222 26.61 26.16 26.54
N ARG A 223 27.67 25.53 27.10
CA ARG A 223 29.03 26.11 27.10
C ARG A 223 29.76 25.99 25.77
N SER A 224 29.42 24.99 24.94
CA SER A 224 30.12 24.72 23.67
C SER A 224 29.66 25.63 22.53
N LEU A 225 28.40 26.05 22.50
CA LEU A 225 27.88 26.97 21.47
C LEU A 225 28.40 28.40 21.66
N GLU A 226 28.50 28.87 22.90
CA GLU A 226 29.08 30.19 23.22
C GLU A 226 30.56 30.26 22.78
N GLU A 227 31.32 29.20 23.01
CA GLU A 227 32.72 29.11 22.57
C GLU A 227 32.85 29.06 21.04
N LYS A 228 31.97 28.32 20.35
CA LYS A 228 31.94 28.29 18.88
C LYS A 228 31.54 29.63 18.27
N ILE A 229 30.61 30.36 18.88
CA ILE A 229 30.23 31.71 18.44
C ILE A 229 31.44 32.64 18.57
N ALA A 230 32.14 32.62 19.71
CA ALA A 230 33.33 33.45 19.92
C ALA A 230 34.47 33.14 18.93
N VAL A 231 34.64 31.87 18.54
CA VAL A 231 35.63 31.47 17.52
C VAL A 231 35.24 31.99 16.13
N LEU A 232 33.96 31.86 15.75
CA LEU A 232 33.47 32.35 14.45
C LEU A 232 33.55 33.88 14.35
N GLU A 233 33.24 34.60 15.43
CA GLU A 233 33.38 36.06 15.48
C GLU A 233 34.85 36.50 15.31
N ARG A 234 35.79 35.77 15.92
CA ARG A 234 37.22 36.01 15.75
C ARG A 234 37.67 35.77 14.31
N GLN A 235 37.22 34.68 13.68
CA GLN A 235 37.55 34.36 12.29
C GLN A 235 36.97 35.41 11.32
N LEU A 236 35.72 35.83 11.51
CA LEU A 236 35.10 36.85 10.69
C LEU A 236 35.85 38.20 10.80
N ALA A 237 36.32 38.55 12.00
CA ALA A 237 37.11 39.75 12.23
C ALA A 237 38.49 39.67 11.55
N GLU A 238 39.15 38.51 11.57
CA GLU A 238 40.43 38.30 10.88
C GLU A 238 40.28 38.34 9.36
N GLU A 239 39.24 37.71 8.81
CA GLU A 239 38.98 37.73 7.37
C GLU A 239 38.63 39.14 6.89
N SER A 240 37.83 39.89 7.66
CA SER A 240 37.52 41.28 7.34
C SER A 240 38.79 42.15 7.28
N ARG A 241 39.73 41.97 8.22
CA ARG A 241 41.02 42.67 8.19
C ARG A 241 41.88 42.25 6.98
N ALA A 242 41.91 40.97 6.65
CA ALA A 242 42.66 40.47 5.50
C ALA A 242 42.12 41.04 4.17
N ARG A 243 40.78 41.12 4.03
CA ARG A 243 40.14 41.75 2.86
C ARG A 243 40.49 43.23 2.75
N HIS A 244 40.41 43.99 3.84
CA HIS A 244 40.80 45.41 3.85
C HIS A 244 42.27 45.60 3.46
N ALA A 245 43.18 44.77 3.99
CA ALA A 245 44.59 44.83 3.61
C ALA A 245 44.80 44.56 2.12
N SER A 246 44.10 43.56 1.56
CA SER A 246 44.15 43.26 0.12
C SER A 246 43.58 44.40 -0.73
N GLU A 247 42.50 45.03 -0.31
CA GLU A 247 41.92 46.19 -1.01
C GLU A 247 42.88 47.39 -1.02
N GLU A 248 43.56 47.66 0.10
CA GLU A 248 44.59 48.70 0.18
C GLU A 248 45.78 48.42 -0.75
N GLU A 249 46.21 47.16 -0.87
CA GLU A 249 47.26 46.78 -1.82
C GLU A 249 46.82 46.98 -3.27
N LEU A 250 45.60 46.58 -3.62
CA LEU A 250 45.05 46.82 -4.96
C LEU A 250 44.99 48.32 -5.29
N LEU A 251 44.57 49.16 -4.35
CA LEU A 251 44.56 50.62 -4.52
C LEU A 251 45.97 51.23 -4.67
N LYS A 252 47.01 50.60 -4.12
CA LYS A 252 48.41 51.01 -4.34
C LYS A 252 48.87 50.64 -5.75
N VAL A 253 48.57 49.42 -6.19
CA VAL A 253 48.91 48.94 -7.54
C VAL A 253 48.19 49.78 -8.60
N GLU A 254 46.92 50.10 -8.39
CA GLU A 254 46.15 50.94 -9.31
C GLU A 254 46.77 52.34 -9.45
N ARG A 255 47.20 52.96 -8.35
CA ARG A 255 47.90 54.25 -8.37
C ARG A 255 49.21 54.18 -9.16
N LEU A 256 50.02 53.15 -8.96
CA LEU A 256 51.26 52.94 -9.72
C LEU A 256 50.99 52.75 -11.22
N LEU A 257 49.91 52.04 -11.58
CA LEU A 257 49.50 51.90 -12.98
C LEU A 257 49.06 53.24 -13.59
N GLN A 258 48.32 54.07 -12.84
CA GLN A 258 47.95 55.41 -13.30
C GLN A 258 49.18 56.32 -13.48
N GLU A 259 50.15 56.27 -12.57
CA GLU A 259 51.41 57.02 -12.66
C GLU A 259 52.26 56.58 -13.86
N THR A 260 52.43 55.27 -14.06
CA THR A 260 53.17 54.75 -15.21
C THR A 260 52.48 55.06 -16.53
N ALA A 261 51.15 54.95 -16.61
CA ALA A 261 50.38 55.36 -17.78
C ALA A 261 50.54 56.86 -18.11
N ALA A 262 50.51 57.72 -17.08
CA ALA A 262 50.77 59.14 -17.25
C ALA A 262 52.21 59.40 -17.74
N SER A 263 53.20 58.69 -17.19
CA SER A 263 54.59 58.78 -17.64
C SER A 263 54.77 58.34 -19.10
N VAL A 264 54.14 57.24 -19.51
CA VAL A 264 54.17 56.77 -20.91
C VAL A 264 53.55 57.81 -21.84
N LYS A 265 52.39 58.38 -21.46
CA LYS A 265 51.73 59.44 -22.24
C LYS A 265 52.61 60.67 -22.42
N ASN A 266 53.33 61.08 -21.37
CA ASN A 266 54.27 62.20 -21.46
C ASN A 266 55.46 61.88 -22.39
N VAL A 267 56.00 60.66 -22.35
CA VAL A 267 57.08 60.23 -23.26
C VAL A 267 56.61 60.20 -24.71
N THR A 268 55.40 59.69 -24.99
CA THR A 268 54.85 59.68 -26.36
C THR A 268 54.63 61.09 -26.90
N GLN A 269 54.09 62.01 -26.08
CA GLN A 269 53.90 63.41 -26.49
C GLN A 269 55.24 64.13 -26.76
N ASN A 270 56.27 63.86 -25.96
CA ASN A 270 57.59 64.43 -26.19
C ASN A 270 58.29 63.84 -27.43
N GLY A 271 58.00 62.59 -27.79
CA GLY A 271 58.51 61.95 -29.01
C GLY A 271 57.93 62.55 -30.29
N GLU A 272 56.62 62.85 -30.30
CA GLU A 272 55.92 63.46 -31.45
C GLU A 272 56.37 64.90 -31.75
N LEU A 273 56.96 65.61 -30.79
CA LEU A 273 57.49 66.97 -30.99
C LEU A 273 58.93 67.01 -31.51
N ALA A 274 59.61 65.86 -31.56
CA ALA A 274 61.00 65.74 -32.00
C ALA A 274 61.14 65.28 -33.47
N GLU A 275 60.04 64.88 -34.11
CA GLU A 275 59.94 64.63 -35.57
C GLU A 275 59.46 65.87 -36.33
#